data_AF-A0A7W4UM37-F1
#
_entry.id   AF-A0A7W4UM37-F1
#
_cell.length_a   1.000
_cell.length_b   1.000
_cell.length_c   1.000
_cell.angle_alpha   90.00
_cell.angle_beta   90.00
_cell.angle_gamma   90.00
#
_symmetry.space_group_name_H-M   'P 1'
#
loop_
_entity.id
_entity.type
_entity.pdbx_description
1 polymer ?
#
loop_
_entity_poly.entity_id
_entity_poly.type
_entity_poly.pdbx_seq_one_letter_code
_entity_poly.pdbx_strand_id
1 'polypeptide(L)'
;MGRPKAPCGTDSAYRRHLRNKEPIDDACREAHAAERRAARRSPADASPTFTPPSEPETVAEQPEGDDMKLIVDTLRTAFKTVAEKDPTKLAPIAREFRSAVEASQTDADVPKEKSLAEQLSEARAARAAARAARAPGQDASA
;
A
#
# COMPACT_ATOMS: atom_id res chain seq x y z
N MET A 1 -4.86 -37.63 -6.92
CA MET A 1 -3.52 -38.27 -6.82
C MET A 1 -2.49 -37.20 -6.48
N GLY A 2 -1.88 -37.25 -5.28
CA GLY A 2 -0.88 -36.26 -4.86
C GLY A 2 0.45 -36.48 -5.60
N ARG A 3 1.16 -35.39 -5.94
CA ARG A 3 2.53 -35.50 -6.51
C ARG A 3 3.45 -36.24 -5.53
N PRO A 4 4.37 -37.09 -6.02
CA PRO A 4 5.35 -37.74 -5.17
C PRO A 4 6.17 -36.70 -4.40
N LYS A 5 6.49 -37.02 -3.15
CA LYS A 5 7.30 -36.14 -2.29
C LYS A 5 8.67 -35.94 -2.95
N ALA A 6 9.15 -34.69 -2.96
CA ALA A 6 10.48 -34.38 -3.45
C ALA A 6 11.54 -35.16 -2.63
N PRO A 7 12.57 -35.71 -3.29
CA PRO A 7 13.71 -36.30 -2.59
C PRO A 7 14.47 -35.22 -1.80
N CYS A 8 15.12 -35.63 -0.71
CA CYS A 8 15.99 -34.76 0.08
C CYS A 8 17.17 -34.24 -0.77
N GLY A 9 17.73 -33.09 -0.39
CA GLY A 9 18.75 -32.38 -1.19
C GLY A 9 18.17 -31.41 -2.24
N THR A 10 16.90 -31.06 -2.14
CA THR A 10 16.24 -30.06 -3.00
C THR A 10 15.63 -28.94 -2.16
N ASP A 11 15.45 -27.73 -2.72
CA ASP A 11 14.78 -26.64 -2.01
C ASP A 11 13.33 -26.99 -1.62
N SER A 12 12.66 -27.79 -2.46
CA SER A 12 11.33 -28.32 -2.15
C SER A 12 11.33 -29.24 -0.92
N ALA A 13 12.39 -30.03 -0.71
CA ALA A 13 12.55 -30.83 0.50
C ALA A 13 12.89 -29.96 1.73
N TYR A 14 13.70 -28.91 1.56
CA TYR A 14 13.95 -27.91 2.63
C TYR A 14 12.64 -27.28 3.14
N ARG A 15 11.77 -26.82 2.21
CA ARG A 15 10.44 -26.28 2.56
C ARG A 15 9.52 -27.32 3.21
N ARG A 16 9.66 -28.60 2.87
CA ARG A 16 8.92 -29.69 3.52
C ARG A 16 9.36 -29.86 4.98
N HIS A 17 10.66 -29.90 5.25
CA HIS A 17 11.19 -30.00 6.61
C HIS A 17 10.72 -28.83 7.48
N LEU A 18 10.70 -27.60 6.93
CA LEU A 18 10.14 -26.43 7.62
C LEU A 18 8.65 -26.58 7.95
N ARG A 19 7.83 -27.07 7.00
CA ARG A 19 6.39 -27.25 7.20
C ARG A 19 6.07 -28.33 8.24
N ASN A 20 6.84 -29.41 8.22
CA ASN A 20 6.65 -30.55 9.12
C ASN A 20 7.39 -30.39 10.46
N LYS A 21 8.20 -29.33 10.62
CA LYS A 21 9.09 -29.10 11.78
C LYS A 21 10.06 -30.27 12.02
N GLU A 22 10.50 -30.91 10.95
CA GLU A 22 11.49 -31.98 10.97
C GLU A 22 12.91 -31.40 10.97
N PRO A 23 13.91 -32.14 11.51
CA PRO A 23 15.30 -31.72 11.39
C PRO A 23 15.71 -31.67 9.92
N ILE A 24 16.26 -30.53 9.52
CA ILE A 24 16.76 -30.29 8.17
C ILE A 24 18.13 -30.97 8.05
N ASP A 25 18.36 -31.71 6.98
CA ASP A 25 19.67 -32.29 6.67
C ASP A 25 20.62 -31.26 6.01
N ASP A 26 21.91 -31.57 5.96
CA ASP A 26 22.90 -30.66 5.37
C ASP A 26 22.68 -30.49 3.85
N ALA A 27 22.25 -31.56 3.17
CA ALA A 27 21.96 -31.53 1.75
C ALA A 27 20.83 -30.54 1.40
N CYS A 28 19.74 -30.48 2.18
CA CYS A 28 18.67 -29.50 1.96
C CYS A 28 19.11 -28.08 2.30
N ARG A 29 19.96 -27.89 3.33
CA ARG A 29 20.52 -26.57 3.66
C ARG A 29 21.36 -26.02 2.52
N GLU A 30 22.25 -26.84 1.96
CA GLU A 30 23.09 -26.45 0.83
C GLU A 30 22.28 -26.15 -0.43
N ALA A 31 21.28 -26.97 -0.73
CA ALA A 31 20.38 -26.76 -1.86
C ALA A 31 19.64 -25.42 -1.77
N HIS A 32 19.06 -25.10 -0.60
CA HIS A 32 18.39 -23.81 -0.38
C HIS A 32 19.38 -22.63 -0.54
N ALA A 33 20.59 -22.77 0.02
CA ALA A 33 21.61 -21.75 -0.11
C ALA A 33 22.07 -21.54 -1.57
N ALA A 34 22.18 -22.62 -2.36
CA ALA A 34 22.53 -22.57 -3.76
C ALA A 34 21.47 -21.85 -4.59
N GLU A 35 20.18 -22.18 -4.41
CA GLU A 35 19.08 -21.48 -5.09
C GLU A 35 19.03 -20.00 -4.72
N ARG A 36 19.22 -19.64 -3.44
CA ARG A 36 19.29 -18.23 -3.02
C ARG A 36 20.43 -17.47 -3.66
N ARG A 37 21.60 -18.10 -3.85
CA ARG A 37 22.72 -17.49 -4.57
C ARG A 37 22.41 -17.34 -6.07
N ALA A 38 21.76 -18.32 -6.68
CA ALA A 38 21.35 -18.26 -8.09
C ALA A 38 20.31 -17.14 -8.31
N ALA A 39 19.28 -17.04 -7.47
CA ALA A 39 18.27 -15.99 -7.54
C ALA A 39 18.88 -14.58 -7.43
N ARG A 40 19.92 -14.39 -6.61
CA ARG A 40 20.65 -13.11 -6.50
C ARG A 40 21.53 -12.80 -7.71
N ARG A 41 21.98 -13.82 -8.45
CA ARG A 41 22.83 -13.65 -9.65
C ARG A 41 22.02 -13.47 -10.92
N SER A 42 20.78 -13.95 -10.94
CA SER A 42 19.86 -13.77 -12.07
C SER A 42 19.24 -12.37 -12.02
N PRO A 43 19.44 -11.50 -13.03
CA PRO A 43 18.79 -10.18 -13.10
C PRO A 43 17.31 -10.25 -13.50
N ALA A 44 16.73 -11.45 -13.58
CA ALA A 44 15.37 -11.69 -14.11
C ALA A 44 14.25 -11.30 -13.13
N ASP A 45 14.57 -10.93 -11.90
CA ASP A 45 13.57 -10.57 -10.88
C ASP A 45 14.03 -9.34 -10.06
N ALA A 46 14.61 -8.36 -10.73
CA ALA A 46 14.72 -7.01 -10.19
C ALA A 46 13.31 -6.41 -10.15
N SER A 47 12.51 -6.80 -9.15
CA SER A 47 11.43 -5.94 -8.67
C SER A 47 12.02 -4.55 -8.46
N PRO A 48 11.41 -3.47 -8.99
CA PRO A 48 11.99 -2.14 -8.89
C PRO A 48 12.09 -1.79 -7.41
N THR A 49 13.33 -1.83 -6.90
CA THR A 49 13.63 -1.26 -5.60
C THR A 49 13.51 0.23 -5.82
N PHE A 50 12.38 0.81 -5.41
CA PHE A 50 12.17 2.24 -5.44
C PHE A 50 13.32 2.89 -4.67
N THR A 51 14.24 3.47 -5.44
CA THR A 51 15.35 4.24 -4.92
C THR A 51 14.83 5.66 -4.85
N PRO A 52 14.64 6.26 -3.66
CA PRO A 52 14.23 7.65 -3.60
C PRO A 52 15.35 8.49 -4.25
N PRO A 53 15.05 9.29 -5.29
CA PRO A 53 16.06 10.14 -5.89
C PRO A 53 16.51 11.16 -4.84
N SER A 54 17.78 11.04 -4.45
CA SER A 54 18.49 12.07 -3.67
C SER A 54 19.10 13.05 -4.66
N GLU A 55 18.27 13.86 -5.30
CA GLU A 55 18.63 15.13 -5.93
C GLU A 55 17.35 15.86 -6.35
N PRO A 56 17.24 17.19 -6.11
CA PRO A 56 16.05 17.95 -6.46
C PRO A 56 16.08 18.28 -7.95
N GLU A 57 15.79 17.28 -8.78
CA GLU A 57 15.36 17.56 -10.14
C GLU A 57 13.97 18.18 -10.08
N THR A 58 13.88 19.41 -10.56
CA THR A 58 12.65 20.17 -10.73
C THR A 58 11.64 19.33 -11.50
N VAL A 59 10.69 18.75 -10.77
CA VAL A 59 9.53 18.06 -11.32
C VAL A 59 8.73 19.11 -12.09
N ALA A 60 8.80 19.06 -13.42
CA ALA A 60 7.82 19.71 -14.26
C ALA A 60 6.45 19.17 -13.83
N GLU A 61 5.55 20.08 -13.47
CA GLU A 61 4.17 19.80 -13.04
C GLU A 61 3.50 18.86 -14.04
N GLN A 62 3.47 17.57 -13.73
CA GLN A 62 2.56 16.62 -14.39
C GLN A 62 1.16 16.97 -13.88
N PRO A 63 0.19 17.28 -14.76
CA PRO A 63 -1.17 17.50 -14.31
C PRO A 63 -1.69 16.18 -13.72
N GLU A 64 -2.03 16.16 -12.43
CA GLU A 64 -2.58 15.03 -11.66
C GLU A 64 -3.82 14.34 -12.30
N GLY A 65 -4.34 14.90 -13.40
CA GLY A 65 -5.44 14.33 -14.17
C GLY A 65 -5.08 13.18 -15.11
N ASP A 66 -3.82 13.01 -15.51
CA ASP A 66 -3.47 12.02 -16.55
C ASP A 66 -3.35 10.58 -15.99
N ASP A 67 -2.85 10.43 -14.77
CA ASP A 67 -2.70 9.11 -14.13
C ASP A 67 -4.05 8.45 -13.82
N MET A 68 -5.00 9.22 -13.27
CA MET A 68 -6.35 8.72 -12.99
C MET A 68 -7.07 8.33 -14.29
N LYS A 69 -6.90 9.13 -15.34
CA LYS A 69 -7.47 8.85 -16.66
C LYS A 69 -6.88 7.56 -17.24
N LEU A 70 -5.57 7.36 -17.13
CA LEU A 70 -4.89 6.15 -17.57
C LEU A 70 -5.40 4.90 -16.84
N ILE A 71 -5.64 4.99 -15.53
CA ILE A 71 -6.24 3.91 -14.74
C ILE A 71 -7.66 3.59 -15.23
N VAL A 72 -8.50 4.60 -15.43
CA VAL A 72 -9.88 4.41 -15.92
C VAL A 72 -9.90 3.77 -17.31
N ASP A 73 -9.03 4.22 -18.23
CA ASP A 73 -8.95 3.69 -19.58
C ASP A 73 -8.43 2.24 -19.63
N THR A 74 -7.48 1.91 -18.75
CA THR A 74 -6.99 0.54 -18.59
C THR A 74 -8.09 -0.39 -18.08
N LEU A 75 -8.84 0.04 -17.06
CA LEU A 75 -9.96 -0.73 -16.52
C LEU A 75 -11.06 -0.92 -17.57
N ARG A 76 -11.43 0.14 -18.30
CA ARG A 76 -12.42 0.07 -19.39
C ARG A 76 -12.02 -0.95 -20.45
N THR A 77 -10.75 -0.97 -20.84
CA THR A 77 -10.22 -1.92 -21.84
C THR A 77 -10.25 -3.35 -21.34
N ALA A 78 -9.88 -3.59 -20.07
CA ALA A 78 -9.94 -4.91 -19.45
C ALA A 78 -11.38 -5.44 -19.38
N PHE A 79 -12.34 -4.63 -18.95
CA PHE A 79 -13.76 -5.01 -18.90
C PHE A 79 -14.31 -5.33 -20.29
N LYS A 80 -13.96 -4.55 -21.31
CA LYS A 80 -14.38 -4.83 -22.70
C LYS A 80 -13.86 -6.19 -23.18
N THR A 81 -12.60 -6.50 -22.88
CA THR A 81 -11.98 -7.78 -23.25
C THR A 81 -12.65 -8.97 -22.54
N VAL A 82 -13.01 -8.81 -21.26
CA VAL A 82 -13.75 -9.84 -20.51
C VAL A 82 -15.17 -10.01 -21.08
N ALA A 83 -15.84 -8.91 -21.43
CA ALA A 83 -17.17 -8.96 -22.04
C ALA A 83 -17.20 -9.72 -23.36
N GLU A 84 -16.17 -9.54 -24.19
CA GLU A 84 -16.02 -10.21 -25.48
C GLU A 84 -15.64 -11.69 -25.34
N LYS A 85 -14.79 -12.04 -24.36
CA LYS A 85 -14.29 -13.43 -24.19
C LYS A 85 -15.21 -14.31 -23.34
N ASP A 86 -15.81 -13.76 -22.29
CA ASP A 86 -16.64 -14.51 -21.35
C ASP A 86 -17.61 -13.57 -20.60
N PRO A 87 -18.80 -13.28 -21.18
CA PRO A 87 -19.74 -12.32 -20.61
C PRO A 87 -20.30 -12.76 -19.26
N THR A 88 -20.29 -14.06 -18.94
CA THR A 88 -20.80 -14.58 -17.67
C THR A 88 -19.96 -14.15 -16.47
N LYS A 89 -18.68 -13.82 -16.70
CA LYS A 89 -17.76 -13.33 -15.67
C LYS A 89 -17.93 -11.85 -15.33
N LEU A 90 -18.63 -11.07 -16.14
CA LEU A 90 -18.83 -9.64 -15.85
C LEU A 90 -19.66 -9.41 -14.59
N ALA A 91 -20.73 -10.17 -14.40
CA ALA A 91 -21.65 -10.00 -13.28
C ALA A 91 -20.96 -10.12 -11.90
N PRO A 92 -20.15 -11.17 -11.62
CA PRO A 92 -19.43 -11.24 -10.34
C PRO A 92 -18.37 -10.13 -10.22
N ILE A 93 -17.61 -9.82 -11.27
CA ILE A 93 -16.57 -8.77 -11.22
C ILE A 93 -17.21 -7.40 -10.93
N ALA A 94 -18.32 -7.07 -11.56
CA ALA A 94 -19.03 -5.81 -11.34
C ALA A 94 -19.65 -5.70 -9.93
N ARG A 95 -20.01 -6.84 -9.31
CA ARG A 95 -20.46 -6.87 -7.91
C ARG A 95 -19.31 -6.56 -6.96
N GLU A 96 -18.17 -7.22 -7.12
CA GLU A 96 -16.97 -6.96 -6.31
C GLU A 96 -16.48 -5.51 -6.47
N PHE A 97 -16.45 -5.01 -7.70
CA PHE A 97 -16.02 -3.64 -7.97
C PHE A 97 -16.92 -2.59 -7.28
N ARG A 98 -18.25 -2.76 -7.34
CA ARG A 98 -19.18 -1.88 -6.61
C ARG A 98 -18.95 -1.94 -5.10
N SER A 99 -18.78 -3.14 -4.55
CA SER A 99 -18.50 -3.30 -3.12
C SER A 99 -17.20 -2.59 -2.70
N ALA A 100 -16.15 -2.65 -3.53
CA ALA A 100 -14.89 -1.98 -3.24
C ALA A 100 -15.01 -0.44 -3.33
N VAL A 101 -15.75 0.06 -4.32
CA VAL A 101 -15.99 1.51 -4.47
C VAL A 101 -16.81 2.05 -3.29
N GLU A 102 -17.88 1.35 -2.91
CA GLU A 102 -18.71 1.74 -1.76
C GLU A 102 -17.89 1.78 -0.46
N ALA A 103 -17.03 0.77 -0.23
CA ALA A 103 -16.13 0.76 0.94
C ALA A 103 -15.15 1.95 0.93
N SER A 104 -14.61 2.32 -0.24
CA SER A 104 -13.71 3.47 -0.35
C SER A 104 -14.40 4.83 -0.14
N GLN A 105 -15.69 4.92 -0.44
CA GLN A 105 -16.48 6.14 -0.22
C GLN A 105 -16.80 6.34 1.25
N THR A 106 -17.07 5.26 2.00
CA THR A 106 -17.37 5.36 3.43
C THR A 106 -16.21 5.92 4.25
N ASP A 107 -14.95 5.71 3.84
CA ASP A 107 -13.78 6.32 4.48
C ASP A 107 -13.63 7.81 4.14
N ALA A 108 -14.15 8.25 2.98
CA ALA A 108 -14.14 9.65 2.57
C ALA A 108 -15.25 10.50 3.21
N ASP A 109 -16.37 9.86 3.60
CA ASP A 109 -17.54 10.50 4.24
C ASP A 109 -17.45 10.60 5.76
N VAL A 110 -16.38 10.10 6.40
CA VAL A 110 -16.12 10.39 7.80
C VAL A 110 -15.88 11.90 7.92
N PRO A 111 -16.68 12.65 8.71
CA PRO A 111 -16.45 14.08 8.87
C PRO A 111 -15.05 14.26 9.43
N LYS A 112 -14.17 14.87 8.62
CA LYS A 112 -12.80 15.17 9.01
C LYS A 112 -12.88 15.94 10.33
N GLU A 113 -12.46 15.29 11.43
CA GLU A 113 -12.22 16.02 12.66
C GLU A 113 -11.33 17.21 12.31
N LYS A 114 -11.64 18.39 12.87
CA LYS A 114 -10.92 19.64 12.61
C LYS A 114 -9.44 19.34 12.51
N SER A 115 -8.80 19.74 11.42
CA SER A 115 -7.38 19.44 11.22
C SER A 115 -6.58 19.96 12.43
N LEU A 116 -5.45 19.33 12.76
CA LEU A 116 -4.62 19.77 13.90
C LEU A 116 -4.25 21.27 13.79
N ALA A 117 -4.06 21.77 12.57
CA ALA A 117 -3.84 23.19 12.29
C ALA A 117 -5.03 24.08 12.70
N GLU A 118 -6.25 23.62 12.44
CA GLU A 118 -7.50 24.28 12.79
C GLU A 118 -7.78 24.21 14.31
N GLN A 119 -7.45 23.09 14.96
CA GLN A 119 -7.53 22.98 16.42
C GLN A 119 -6.56 23.95 17.13
N LEU A 120 -5.34 24.08 16.59
CA LEU A 120 -4.34 25.01 17.15
C LEU A 120 -4.71 26.47 16.89
N SER A 121 -5.30 26.80 15.75
CA SER A 121 -5.75 28.17 15.46
C SER A 121 -6.90 28.57 16.39
N GLU A 122 -7.86 27.68 16.62
CA GLU A 122 -8.96 27.89 17.55
C GLU A 122 -8.47 28.03 19.00
N ALA A 123 -7.53 27.19 19.42
CA ALA A 123 -6.92 27.29 20.76
C ALA A 123 -6.16 28.62 20.96
N ARG A 124 -5.47 29.12 19.92
CA ARG A 124 -4.80 30.42 19.96
C ARG A 124 -5.81 31.56 20.03
N ALA A 125 -6.88 31.51 19.24
CA ALA A 125 -7.95 32.49 19.26
C ALA A 125 -8.65 32.55 20.62
N ALA A 126 -8.95 31.40 21.23
CA ALA A 126 -9.54 31.33 22.56
C ALA A 126 -8.64 31.95 23.64
N ARG A 127 -7.32 31.68 23.60
CA ARG A 127 -6.36 32.30 24.53
C ARG A 127 -6.23 33.81 24.32
N ALA A 128 -6.25 34.27 23.08
CA ALA A 128 -6.21 35.70 22.75
C ALA A 128 -7.46 36.42 23.28
N ALA A 129 -8.65 35.84 23.08
CA ALA A 129 -9.91 36.36 23.61
C ALA A 129 -9.91 36.41 25.15
N ALA A 130 -9.43 35.35 25.82
CA ALA A 130 -9.33 35.33 27.28
C ALA A 130 -8.34 36.37 27.83
N ARG A 131 -7.24 36.63 27.12
CA ARG A 131 -6.29 37.70 27.48
C ARG A 131 -6.89 39.08 27.28
N ALA A 132 -7.58 39.31 26.16
CA ALA A 132 -8.25 40.57 25.87
C ALA A 132 -9.36 40.87 26.89
N ALA A 133 -10.10 39.84 27.33
CA ALA A 133 -11.11 39.99 28.38
C ALA A 133 -10.51 40.26 29.78
N ARG A 134 -9.23 39.96 29.99
CA ARG A 134 -8.54 40.11 31.29
C ARG A 134 -7.77 41.42 31.44
N ALA A 135 -7.59 42.20 30.38
CA ALA A 135 -6.95 43.52 30.45
C ALA A 135 -8.00 44.59 30.07
N PRO A 136 -8.53 45.37 31.05
CA PRO A 136 -7.71 46.33 31.79
C PRO A 136 -8.02 46.47 33.31
N GLY A 137 -7.00 46.78 34.13
CA GLY A 137 -7.19 47.67 35.29
C GLY A 137 -6.97 47.16 36.71
N GLN A 138 -6.35 46.00 36.94
CA GLN A 138 -5.67 45.72 38.22
C GLN A 138 -4.33 46.47 38.28
N ASP A 139 -4.33 47.81 38.23
CA ASP A 139 -3.14 48.64 38.45
C ASP A 139 -3.57 50.04 38.91
N ALA A 140 -4.08 50.15 40.16
CA ALA A 140 -4.26 51.41 40.86
C ALA A 140 -4.29 51.19 42.38
N SER A 141 -3.14 50.95 43.00
CA SER A 141 -2.90 51.14 44.44
C SER A 141 -1.39 51.15 44.69
N ALA A 142 -0.81 52.35 44.71
CA ALA A 142 0.45 52.69 45.34
C ALA A 142 0.28 54.06 46.01
#